data_AF-A0A522MW43-F1
#
_entry.id   AF-A0A522MW43-F1
#
_cell.length_a   1.000
_cell.length_b   1.000
_cell.length_c   1.000
_cell.angle_alpha   90.00
_cell.angle_beta   90.00
_cell.angle_gamma   90.00
#
_symmetry.space_group_name_H-M   'P 1'
#
loop_
_entity.id
_entity.type
_entity.pdbx_description
1 polymer ?
#
loop_
_entity_poly.entity_id
_entity_poly.type
_entity_poly.pdbx_seq_one_letter_code
_entity_poly.pdbx_strand_id
1 'polypeptide(L)'
;MKRAVVLAGPSLQTEAALGALAAAGFDAVAAASAAEVRGHVEVGAAVVVLGSRGEGLDAAQAAALAAMPPVLRRGCVVVLVGPDLATGDGFRAFALGVDLVVASADAARLGELAGAAVGAKRVLVAPLDPAAAGRFGV
;
A
#
# COMPACT_ATOMS: atom_id res chain seq x y z
N MET A 1 -16.46 2.95 -3.08
CA MET A 1 -15.19 3.66 -2.79
C MET A 1 -14.18 2.65 -2.26
N LYS A 2 -12.90 2.78 -2.63
CA LYS A 2 -11.84 1.85 -2.20
C LYS A 2 -11.19 2.40 -0.94
N ARG A 3 -11.05 1.58 0.10
CA ARG A 3 -10.46 2.03 1.37
C ARG A 3 -8.94 1.92 1.31
N ALA A 4 -8.24 2.95 1.77
CA ALA A 4 -6.79 2.98 1.92
C ALA A 4 -6.40 3.23 3.37
N VAL A 5 -5.31 2.62 3.83
CA VAL A 5 -4.74 2.87 5.16
C VAL A 5 -3.30 3.35 5.02
N VAL A 6 -2.94 4.39 5.77
CA VAL A 6 -1.61 5.01 5.75
C VAL A 6 -0.96 4.85 7.11
N LEU A 7 0.14 4.10 7.18
CA LEU A 7 1.09 4.15 8.29
C LEU A 7 2.24 5.06 7.88
N ALA A 8 2.11 6.33 8.23
CA ALA A 8 3.10 7.34 7.89
C ALA A 8 4.41 7.09 8.67
N GLY A 9 5.51 7.03 7.92
CA GLY A 9 6.87 7.13 8.47
C GLY A 9 7.34 8.58 8.46
N PRO A 10 8.53 8.90 8.98
CA PRO A 10 9.02 10.28 9.03
C PRO A 10 9.29 10.91 7.65
N SER A 11 9.38 10.10 6.60
CA SER A 11 9.55 10.55 5.22
C SER A 11 8.24 10.87 4.50
N LEU A 12 7.10 10.52 5.10
CA LEU A 12 5.79 10.67 4.49
C LEU A 12 4.89 11.47 5.43
N GLN A 13 4.51 12.67 5.02
CA GLN A 13 3.55 13.46 5.78
C GLN A 13 2.16 12.81 5.67
N THR A 14 1.56 12.47 6.81
CA THR A 14 0.26 11.79 6.88
C THR A 14 -0.81 12.56 6.11
N GLU A 15 -0.96 13.86 6.35
CA GLU A 15 -2.00 14.68 5.71
C GLU A 15 -1.84 14.75 4.19
N ALA A 16 -0.60 14.88 3.71
CA ALA A 16 -0.31 14.90 2.28
C ALA A 16 -0.65 13.55 1.61
N ALA A 17 -0.30 12.43 2.25
CA ALA A 17 -0.64 11.10 1.76
C ALA A 17 -2.16 10.86 1.72
N LEU A 18 -2.87 11.25 2.79
CA LEU A 18 -4.33 11.16 2.85
C LEU A 18 -4.99 12.02 1.77
N GLY A 19 -4.53 13.27 1.59
CA GLY A 19 -5.03 14.17 0.56
C GLY A 19 -4.82 13.64 -0.86
N ALA A 20 -3.63 13.12 -1.16
CA ALA A 20 -3.32 12.54 -2.47
C ALA A 20 -4.18 11.29 -2.78
N LEU A 21 -4.43 10.43 -1.78
CA LEU A 21 -5.31 9.27 -1.91
C LEU A 21 -6.78 9.70 -2.07
N ALA A 22 -7.25 10.67 -1.29
CA ALA A 22 -8.60 11.18 -1.38
C ALA A 22 -8.89 11.82 -2.75
N ALA A 23 -7.93 12.58 -3.31
CA ALA A 23 -8.02 13.15 -4.65
C ALA A 23 -8.16 12.09 -5.75
N ALA A 24 -7.67 10.87 -5.52
CA ALA A 24 -7.85 9.72 -6.41
C ALA A 24 -9.09 8.86 -6.08
N GLY A 25 -9.96 9.31 -5.18
CA GLY A 25 -11.23 8.65 -4.85
C GLY A 25 -11.12 7.51 -3.83
N PHE A 26 -10.00 7.42 -3.10
CA PHE A 26 -9.87 6.50 -1.97
C PHE A 26 -10.47 7.10 -0.69
N ASP A 27 -11.13 6.25 0.10
CA ASP A 27 -11.46 6.54 1.49
C ASP A 27 -10.23 6.22 2.35
N ALA A 28 -9.40 7.23 2.62
CA ALA A 28 -8.09 7.07 3.24
C ALA A 28 -8.13 7.36 4.74
N VAL A 29 -7.54 6.46 5.54
CA VAL A 29 -7.41 6.62 7.00
C VAL A 29 -5.96 6.49 7.45
N ALA A 30 -5.57 7.23 8.48
CA ALA A 30 -4.27 7.05 9.12
C ALA A 30 -4.33 5.90 10.14
N ALA A 31 -3.25 5.13 10.22
CA ALA A 31 -3.01 4.15 11.26
C ALA A 31 -1.78 4.56 12.08
N ALA A 32 -1.82 4.31 13.38
CA ALA A 32 -0.72 4.58 14.30
C ALA A 32 0.26 3.40 14.43
N SER A 33 -0.13 2.20 13.96
CA SER A 33 0.70 1.00 14.08
C SER A 33 0.46 -0.01 12.96
N ALA A 34 1.39 -0.95 12.80
CA ALA A 34 1.23 -2.06 11.86
C ALA A 34 0.08 -3.01 12.25
N ALA A 35 -0.25 -3.10 13.54
CA ALA A 35 -1.41 -3.86 14.01
C ALA A 35 -2.73 -3.22 13.55
N GLU A 36 -2.84 -1.89 13.62
CA GLU A 36 -4.01 -1.16 13.11
C GLU A 36 -4.13 -1.28 11.59
N VAL A 37 -3.01 -1.18 10.85
CA VAL A 37 -2.98 -1.44 9.40
C VAL A 37 -3.61 -2.78 9.08
N ARG A 38 -3.25 -3.83 9.82
CA ARG A 38 -3.81 -5.15 9.61
C ARG A 38 -5.31 -5.21 9.87
N GLY A 39 -5.79 -4.60 10.96
CA GLY A 39 -7.22 -4.50 11.24
C GLY A 39 -7.98 -3.82 10.10
N HIS A 40 -7.40 -2.77 9.49
CA HIS A 40 -8.00 -2.12 8.32
C HIS A 40 -8.04 -3.03 7.09
N VAL A 41 -7.01 -3.83 6.83
CA VAL A 41 -7.00 -4.80 5.72
C VAL A 41 -8.03 -5.91 5.93
N GLU A 42 -8.20 -6.39 7.17
CA GLU A 42 -9.21 -7.39 7.54
C GLU A 42 -10.64 -6.88 7.28
N VAL A 43 -10.88 -5.58 7.51
CA VAL A 43 -12.16 -4.91 7.22
C VAL A 43 -12.30 -4.49 5.75
N GLY A 44 -11.28 -4.71 4.92
CA GLY A 44 -11.35 -4.54 3.46
C GLY A 44 -10.58 -3.33 2.90
N ALA A 45 -9.57 -2.81 3.60
CA ALA A 45 -8.64 -1.86 2.98
C ALA A 45 -7.90 -2.52 1.81
N ALA A 46 -8.06 -1.93 0.63
CA ALA A 46 -7.50 -2.42 -0.62
C ALA A 46 -6.10 -1.84 -0.89
N VAL A 47 -5.72 -0.76 -0.19
CA VAL A 47 -4.40 -0.13 -0.28
C VAL A 47 -3.82 0.08 1.11
N VAL A 48 -2.55 -0.27 1.28
CA VAL A 48 -1.73 -0.01 2.44
C VAL A 48 -0.55 0.84 2.00
N VAL A 49 -0.37 2.01 2.62
CA VAL A 49 0.78 2.88 2.38
C VAL A 49 1.67 2.87 3.61
N LEU A 50 2.95 2.56 3.42
CA LEU A 50 3.97 2.53 4.47
C LEU A 50 5.02 3.59 4.16
N GLY A 51 5.31 4.49 5.11
CA GLY A 51 6.46 5.39 5.01
C GLY A 51 7.74 4.72 5.52
N SER A 52 8.82 4.81 4.75
CA SER A 52 10.15 4.28 5.05
C SER A 52 11.15 5.39 5.37
N ARG A 53 12.06 5.16 6.32
CA ARG A 53 13.16 6.11 6.62
C ARG A 53 14.31 6.07 5.62
N GLY A 54 14.38 5.04 4.78
CA GLY A 54 15.48 4.84 3.83
C GLY A 54 15.09 3.89 2.72
N GLU A 55 15.97 2.96 2.37
CA GLU A 55 15.79 2.12 1.19
C GLU A 55 14.77 0.97 1.36
N GLY A 56 14.13 0.79 2.52
CA GLY A 56 13.29 -0.40 2.77
C GLY A 56 12.43 -0.34 4.03
N LEU A 57 11.76 -1.45 4.31
CA LEU A 57 10.88 -1.60 5.48
C LEU A 57 11.69 -1.57 6.78
N ASP A 58 11.13 -0.99 7.83
CA ASP A 58 11.65 -1.23 9.18
C ASP A 58 11.31 -2.66 9.65
N ALA A 59 11.94 -3.10 10.75
CA ALA A 59 11.76 -4.46 11.26
C ALA A 59 10.31 -4.78 11.66
N ALA A 60 9.54 -3.80 12.16
CA ALA A 60 8.16 -4.00 12.56
C ALA A 60 7.23 -4.09 11.34
N GLN A 61 7.46 -3.25 10.33
CA GLN A 61 6.76 -3.29 9.04
C GLN A 61 7.04 -4.61 8.32
N ALA A 62 8.31 -5.04 8.25
CA ALA A 62 8.70 -6.31 7.64
C ALA A 62 8.06 -7.50 8.37
N ALA A 63 8.10 -7.52 9.70
CA ALA A 63 7.45 -8.57 10.50
C ALA A 63 5.93 -8.60 10.28
N ALA A 64 5.28 -7.44 10.21
CA ALA A 64 3.84 -7.35 9.99
C ALA A 64 3.42 -7.84 8.60
N LEU A 65 4.20 -7.51 7.57
CA LEU A 65 3.97 -8.01 6.21
C LEU A 65 4.20 -9.52 6.12
N ALA A 66 5.29 -10.02 6.72
CA ALA A 66 5.59 -11.46 6.75
C ALA A 66 4.51 -12.26 7.50
N ALA A 67 3.92 -11.69 8.55
CA ALA A 67 2.86 -12.33 9.32
C ALA A 67 1.47 -12.23 8.65
N MET A 68 1.32 -11.53 7.53
CA MET A 68 0.03 -11.34 6.86
C MET A 68 -0.44 -12.63 6.16
N PRO A 69 -1.63 -13.17 6.49
CA PRO A 69 -2.20 -14.32 5.82
C PRO A 69 -2.25 -14.11 4.31
N PRO A 70 -1.94 -15.15 3.50
CA PRO A 70 -1.97 -15.04 2.04
C PRO A 70 -3.31 -14.52 1.48
N VAL A 71 -4.43 -14.90 2.12
CA VAL A 71 -5.78 -14.43 1.74
C VAL A 71 -5.99 -12.92 1.92
N LEU A 72 -5.31 -12.31 2.90
CA LEU A 72 -5.33 -10.86 3.10
C LEU A 72 -4.34 -10.18 2.15
N ARG A 73 -3.12 -10.70 2.04
CA ARG A 73 -2.06 -10.14 1.17
C ARG A 73 -2.46 -10.07 -0.31
N ARG A 74 -3.25 -11.04 -0.80
CA ARG A 74 -3.81 -11.01 -2.16
C ARG A 74 -4.88 -9.94 -2.35
N GLY A 75 -5.59 -9.57 -1.29
CA GLY A 75 -6.71 -8.62 -1.32
C GLY A 75 -6.33 -7.15 -1.11
N CYS A 76 -5.04 -6.83 -0.93
CA CYS A 76 -4.57 -5.46 -0.76
C CYS A 76 -3.29 -5.20 -1.58
N VAL A 77 -3.10 -3.95 -2.01
CA VAL A 77 -1.84 -3.45 -2.55
C VAL A 77 -1.05 -2.80 -1.43
N VAL A 78 0.23 -3.14 -1.30
CA VAL A 78 1.16 -2.53 -0.36
C VAL A 78 2.11 -1.62 -1.13
N VAL A 79 2.09 -0.34 -0.77
CA VAL A 79 2.93 0.71 -1.34
C VAL A 79 3.93 1.16 -0.29
N LEU A 80 5.22 1.12 -0.62
CA LEU A 80 6.28 1.68 0.22
C LEU A 80 6.72 3.03 -0.33
N VAL A 81 6.72 4.07 0.51
CA VAL A 81 7.17 5.41 0.14
C VAL A 81 8.44 5.76 0.91
N GLY A 82 9.48 6.24 0.24
CA GLY A 82 10.77 6.53 0.89
C GLY A 82 11.66 7.44 0.06
N PRO A 83 12.65 8.10 0.68
CA PRO A 83 13.52 9.07 -0.02
C PRO A 83 14.51 8.37 -0.96
N ASP A 84 14.95 7.16 -0.62
CA ASP A 84 15.95 6.39 -1.38
C ASP A 84 15.32 5.33 -2.29
N LEU A 85 14.04 5.48 -2.61
CA LEU A 85 13.32 4.58 -3.50
C LEU A 85 13.20 5.20 -4.89
N ALA A 86 13.36 4.38 -5.93
CA ALA A 86 13.00 4.74 -7.30
C ALA A 86 11.56 4.29 -7.57
N THR A 87 10.68 5.22 -7.94
CA THR A 87 9.27 4.91 -8.23
C THR A 87 9.16 3.83 -9.31
N GLY A 88 8.42 2.76 -9.00
CA GLY A 88 8.20 1.66 -9.95
C GLY A 88 9.36 0.67 -10.09
N ASP A 89 10.39 0.72 -9.23
CA ASP A 89 11.42 -0.32 -9.18
C ASP A 89 10.81 -1.66 -8.71
N GLY A 90 10.46 -2.49 -9.68
CA GLY A 90 9.83 -3.79 -9.45
C GLY A 90 10.76 -4.81 -8.79
N PHE A 91 12.08 -4.74 -9.03
CA PHE A 91 13.03 -5.64 -8.37
C PHE A 91 13.08 -5.33 -6.87
N ARG A 92 13.17 -4.04 -6.52
CA ARG A 92 13.16 -3.62 -5.12
C ARG A 92 11.83 -3.94 -4.45
N ALA A 93 10.70 -3.69 -5.12
CA ALA A 93 9.38 -4.03 -4.60
C ALA A 93 9.25 -5.54 -4.31
N PHE A 94 9.68 -6.38 -5.24
CA PHE A 94 9.71 -7.84 -5.08
C PHE A 94 10.58 -8.27 -3.89
N ALA A 95 11.81 -7.74 -3.78
CA ALA A 95 12.73 -8.06 -2.70
C ALA A 95 12.17 -7.70 -1.31
N LEU A 96 11.35 -6.64 -1.24
CA LEU A 96 10.71 -6.16 0.00
C LEU A 96 9.33 -6.79 0.24
N GLY A 97 8.82 -7.63 -0.66
CA GLY A 97 7.48 -8.22 -0.55
C GLY A 97 6.32 -7.22 -0.68
N VAL A 98 6.56 -6.03 -1.22
CA VAL A 98 5.55 -4.99 -1.48
C VAL A 98 5.13 -5.02 -2.96
N ASP A 99 4.00 -4.39 -3.30
CA ASP A 99 3.50 -4.37 -4.69
C ASP A 99 4.06 -3.17 -5.47
N LEU A 100 4.40 -2.08 -4.79
CA LEU A 100 4.91 -0.85 -5.40
C LEU A 100 5.86 -0.14 -4.44
N VAL A 101 6.93 0.42 -4.99
CA VAL A 101 7.79 1.40 -4.31
C VAL A 101 7.61 2.76 -4.98
N VAL A 102 7.61 3.83 -4.18
CA VAL A 102 7.40 5.22 -4.61
C VAL A 102 8.46 6.11 -3.97
N ALA A 103 9.14 6.91 -4.78
CA ALA A 103 10.04 7.94 -4.31
C ALA A 103 9.24 9.00 -3.53
N SER A 104 9.79 9.55 -2.45
CA SER A 104 9.10 10.60 -1.68
C SER A 104 8.84 11.87 -2.53
N ALA A 105 9.68 12.13 -3.54
CA ALA A 105 9.47 13.20 -4.51
C ALA A 105 8.17 13.03 -5.33
N ASP A 106 7.70 11.79 -5.50
CA ASP A 106 6.48 11.45 -6.24
C ASP A 106 5.26 11.26 -5.34
N ALA A 107 5.36 11.58 -4.04
CA ALA A 107 4.27 11.37 -3.08
C ALA A 107 2.98 12.13 -3.44
N ALA A 108 3.07 13.26 -4.16
CA ALA A 108 1.90 13.97 -4.68
C ALA A 108 1.07 13.15 -5.69
N ARG A 109 1.69 12.17 -6.36
CA ARG A 109 1.05 11.25 -7.32
C ARG A 109 0.64 9.93 -6.68
N LEU A 110 0.76 9.79 -5.36
CA LEU A 110 0.50 8.54 -4.65
C LEU A 110 -0.87 7.93 -4.97
N GLY A 111 -1.92 8.75 -5.08
CA GLY A 111 -3.26 8.27 -5.42
C GLY A 111 -3.36 7.65 -6.82
N GLU A 112 -2.78 8.31 -7.83
CA GLU A 112 -2.71 7.82 -9.21
C GLU A 112 -1.95 6.48 -9.27
N LEU A 113 -0.76 6.45 -8.66
CA LEU A 113 0.12 5.28 -8.63
C LEU A 113 -0.52 4.09 -7.90
N ALA A 114 -1.16 4.34 -6.75
CA ALA A 114 -1.89 3.32 -6.00
C ALA A 114 -3.10 2.80 -6.79
N GLY A 115 -3.82 3.68 -7.49
CA GLY A 115 -4.92 3.31 -8.39
C GLY A 115 -4.48 2.37 -9.51
N ALA A 116 -3.36 2.70 -10.17
CA ALA A 116 -2.76 1.87 -11.21
C ALA A 116 -2.33 0.50 -10.65
N ALA A 117 -1.65 0.47 -9.49
CA ALA A 117 -1.23 -0.76 -8.83
C ALA A 117 -2.42 -1.65 -8.43
N VAL A 118 -3.51 -1.07 -7.95
CA VAL A 118 -4.77 -1.78 -7.66
C VAL A 118 -5.36 -2.40 -8.92
N GLY A 119 -5.41 -1.66 -10.02
CA GLY A 119 -5.87 -2.16 -11.32
C GLY A 119 -5.04 -3.36 -11.79
N ALA A 120 -3.71 -3.22 -11.77
CA ALA A 120 -2.79 -4.28 -12.17
C ALA A 120 -2.94 -5.53 -11.28
N LYS A 121 -2.97 -5.34 -9.96
CA LYS A 121 -3.11 -6.46 -9.01
C LYS A 121 -4.44 -7.18 -9.17
N ARG A 122 -5.55 -6.47 -9.40
CA ARG A 122 -6.85 -7.07 -9.66
C ARG A 122 -6.81 -8.00 -10.87
N VAL A 123 -6.18 -7.58 -11.97
CA VAL A 123 -6.04 -8.41 -13.19
C VAL A 123 -5.24 -9.69 -12.91
N LEU A 124 -4.16 -9.58 -12.14
CA LEU A 124 -3.31 -10.72 -11.78
C LEU A 124 -4.00 -11.71 -10.82
N VAL A 125 -4.78 -11.21 -9.87
CA VAL A 125 -5.42 -12.03 -8.82
C VAL A 125 -6.74 -12.64 -9.29
N ALA A 126 -7.48 -12.00 -10.20
CA ALA A 126 -8.82 -12.43 -10.62
C ALA A 126 -8.93 -13.90 -11.07
N PRO A 127 -7.97 -14.46 -11.85
CA PRO A 127 -8.05 -15.88 -12.25
C PRO A 127 -7.81 -16.87 -11.11
N LEU A 128 -7.13 -16.45 -10.04
CA LEU A 128 -6.70 -17.31 -8.94
C LEU A 128 -7.62 -17.21 -7.72
N ASP A 129 -8.12 -16.00 -7.44
CA ASP A 129 -8.91 -15.69 -6.26
C ASP A 129 -9.90 -14.55 -6.57
N PRO A 130 -11.04 -14.86 -7.22
CA PRO A 130 -12.04 -13.86 -7.62
C PRO A 130 -12.62 -13.08 -6.43
N ALA A 131 -12.72 -13.72 -5.26
CA ALA A 131 -13.19 -13.08 -4.04
C ALA A 131 -12.20 -12.02 -3.55
N ALA A 132 -10.89 -12.30 -3.55
CA ALA A 132 -9.88 -11.30 -3.26
C ALA A 132 -9.87 -10.18 -4.31
N ALA A 133 -10.03 -10.51 -5.60
CA ALA A 133 -10.09 -9.51 -6.67
C ALA A 133 -11.28 -8.55 -6.52
N GLY A 134 -12.43 -9.01 -6.02
CA GLY A 134 -13.60 -8.18 -5.74
C GLY A 134 -13.35 -7.07 -4.71
N ARG A 135 -12.37 -7.24 -3.82
CA ARG A 135 -11.98 -6.20 -2.83
C ARG A 135 -11.38 -4.95 -3.47
N PHE A 136 -10.82 -5.08 -4.67
CA PHE A 136 -10.26 -3.95 -5.41
C PHE A 136 -11.33 -3.06 -6.08
N GLY A 137 -12.61 -3.40 -5.93
CA GLY A 137 -13.74 -2.69 -6.55
C GLY A 137 -13.77 -2.81 -8.07
N VAL A 138 -14.88 -2.35 -8.67
CA VAL A 138 -15.01 -2.20 -10.14
C VAL A 138 -14.27 -0.97 -10.61
#